data_AF-A0A520QM86-F1
#
_entry.id   AF-A0A520QM86-F1
#
_cell.length_a   1.000
_cell.length_b   1.000
_cell.length_c   1.000
_cell.angle_alpha   90.00
_cell.angle_beta   90.00
_cell.angle_gamma   90.00
#
_symmetry.space_group_name_H-M   'P 1'
#
loop_
_entity.id
_entity.type
_entity.pdbx_description
1 polymer ?
#
loop_
_entity_poly.entity_id
_entity_poly.type
_entity_poly.pdbx_seq_one_letter_code
_entity_poly.pdbx_strand_id
1 'polypeptide(L)'
;MRRAFAFLFLIACGPDPAPAPIEPTPPPTRSAAQDRALRHMAIDVAEAQLCGLLLDRFVPLPEDRPERPRDRLPLVEGRLWLSECHAERRGDALALHLAGRGWQRVERSAAGPLGSSFSVRGVVRLEATLDLEAELDLGYDERTHRASVTLTPRTTPRARVTPIGTVPVSADGGWSSVVGGIGGLLGTSPEARARPMLEAQAAITVERELARGATLQLDLCTGQLHATLGALGDGEAVPAPPYADDEVRFRDNLRVRLRDGAFDLSGPFDGPIHVDLEVESGEGVNAAILCGPEAALTASAFLSSGETPYPAHPERSRSVRRGAPATLTLPEGCPRAHLYVSAVDRRTPTTFRYRVRDDAEVEPLVRCR
;
A
#
# COMPACT_ATOMS: atom_id res chain seq x y z
N MET A 1 61.69 -31.13 13.92
CA MET A 1 60.45 -31.17 13.12
C MET A 1 59.26 -30.93 14.05
N ARG A 2 58.66 -29.73 14.03
CA ARG A 2 57.43 -29.42 14.77
C ARG A 2 56.41 -28.89 13.77
N ARG A 3 55.28 -29.58 13.66
CA ARG A 3 54.10 -29.20 12.87
C ARG A 3 53.25 -28.25 13.71
N ALA A 4 52.83 -27.13 13.12
CA ALA A 4 51.73 -26.31 13.62
C ALA A 4 50.66 -26.28 12.53
N PHE A 5 49.47 -26.79 12.88
CA PHE A 5 48.24 -26.76 12.09
C PHE A 5 47.68 -25.33 12.11
N ALA A 6 47.46 -24.75 10.93
CA ALA A 6 46.67 -23.54 10.76
C ALA A 6 45.21 -23.95 10.52
N PHE A 7 44.32 -23.54 11.43
CA PHE A 7 42.88 -23.55 11.23
C PHE A 7 42.51 -22.41 10.28
N LEU A 8 42.09 -22.75 9.06
CA LEU A 8 41.39 -21.85 8.15
C LEU A 8 39.90 -21.93 8.47
N PHE A 9 39.32 -20.85 8.99
CA PHE A 9 37.89 -20.61 8.96
C PHE A 9 37.47 -20.43 7.51
N LEU A 10 36.83 -21.46 6.94
CA LEU A 10 36.06 -21.34 5.71
C LEU A 10 34.81 -20.51 6.02
N ILE A 11 34.83 -19.23 5.64
CA ILE A 11 33.61 -18.41 5.55
C ILE A 11 32.83 -18.98 4.35
N ALA A 12 31.80 -19.75 4.66
CA ALA A 12 30.87 -20.26 3.67
C ALA A 12 30.05 -19.09 3.10
N CYS A 13 30.32 -18.73 1.84
CA CYS A 13 29.38 -18.02 0.99
C CYS A 13 28.21 -18.96 0.66
N GLY A 14 27.17 -18.94 1.49
CA GLY A 14 25.88 -19.51 1.12
C GLY A 14 25.08 -18.49 0.31
N PRO A 15 24.35 -18.89 -0.75
CA PRO A 15 23.25 -18.07 -1.26
C PRO A 15 22.29 -17.81 -0.09
N ASP A 16 21.71 -16.60 -0.01
CA ASP A 16 20.62 -16.35 0.92
C ASP A 16 19.63 -17.51 0.85
N PRO A 17 19.20 -18.08 2.00
CA PRO A 17 18.27 -19.20 1.99
C PRO A 17 17.07 -18.81 1.14
N ALA A 18 16.71 -19.69 0.20
CA ALA A 18 15.53 -19.48 -0.63
C ALA A 18 14.36 -19.09 0.30
N PRO A 19 13.62 -18.01 -0.02
CA PRO A 19 12.51 -17.59 0.81
C PRO A 19 11.58 -18.79 1.00
N ALA A 20 11.20 -19.05 2.26
CA ALA A 20 10.34 -20.16 2.59
C ALA A 20 9.07 -20.11 1.71
N PRO A 21 8.53 -21.27 1.28
CA PRO A 21 7.29 -21.32 0.51
C PRO A 21 6.20 -20.48 1.18
N ILE A 22 5.57 -19.59 0.42
CA ILE A 22 4.44 -18.80 0.91
C ILE A 22 3.22 -19.70 0.86
N GLU A 23 2.88 -20.28 2.00
CA GLU A 23 1.61 -20.98 2.20
C GLU A 23 0.54 -19.98 2.64
N PRO A 24 -0.70 -20.07 2.11
CA PRO A 24 -1.83 -19.33 2.63
C PRO A 24 -1.97 -19.56 4.14
N THR A 25 -2.15 -18.49 4.90
CA THR A 25 -2.35 -18.63 6.35
C THR A 25 -3.74 -19.23 6.58
N PRO A 26 -3.88 -20.31 7.39
CA PRO A 26 -5.19 -20.88 7.66
C PRO A 26 -6.09 -19.82 8.30
N PRO A 27 -7.34 -19.64 7.81
CA PRO A 27 -8.23 -18.63 8.35
C PRO A 27 -8.60 -18.95 9.80
N PRO A 28 -8.88 -17.92 10.63
CA PRO A 28 -9.49 -18.16 11.94
C PRO A 28 -10.83 -18.90 11.78
N THR A 29 -11.21 -19.69 12.78
CA THR A 29 -12.49 -20.41 12.76
C THR A 29 -13.65 -19.40 12.84
N ARG A 30 -14.52 -19.36 11.82
CA ARG A 30 -15.67 -18.45 11.77
C ARG A 30 -16.99 -19.20 11.83
N SER A 31 -17.93 -18.66 12.59
CA SER A 31 -19.20 -19.33 12.90
C SER A 31 -20.36 -18.92 11.99
N ALA A 32 -20.30 -17.74 11.36
CA ALA A 32 -21.48 -17.11 10.77
C ALA A 32 -21.82 -17.48 9.31
N ALA A 33 -20.97 -18.18 8.55
CA ALA A 33 -21.40 -18.74 7.26
C ALA A 33 -20.62 -20.00 6.82
N GLN A 34 -20.90 -21.12 7.48
CA GLN A 34 -20.72 -22.44 6.84
C GLN A 34 -21.81 -22.72 5.77
N ASP A 35 -22.78 -21.81 5.62
CA ASP A 35 -23.86 -21.91 4.63
C ASP A 35 -23.33 -21.62 3.21
N ARG A 36 -23.42 -22.63 2.35
CA ARG A 36 -22.98 -22.55 0.95
C ARG A 36 -23.73 -21.50 0.14
N ALA A 37 -25.03 -21.31 0.38
CA ALA A 37 -25.83 -20.35 -0.37
C ALA A 37 -25.44 -18.91 -0.03
N LEU A 38 -25.15 -18.61 1.24
CA LEU A 38 -24.66 -17.28 1.63
C LEU A 38 -23.28 -16.97 1.04
N ARG A 39 -22.38 -17.97 1.01
CA ARG A 39 -21.08 -17.83 0.35
C ARG A 39 -21.21 -17.58 -1.15
N HIS A 40 -22.12 -18.29 -1.82
CA HIS A 40 -22.40 -18.08 -3.24
C HIS A 40 -22.96 -16.68 -3.51
N MET A 41 -23.91 -16.23 -2.69
CA MET A 41 -24.44 -14.87 -2.77
C MET A 41 -23.32 -13.82 -2.60
N ALA A 42 -22.41 -14.02 -1.63
CA ALA A 42 -21.28 -13.10 -1.43
C ALA A 42 -20.35 -13.05 -2.64
N ILE A 43 -20.09 -14.20 -3.29
CA ILE A 43 -19.30 -14.27 -4.52
C ILE A 43 -20.02 -13.56 -5.67
N ASP A 44 -21.32 -13.77 -5.86
CA ASP A 44 -22.10 -13.13 -6.93
C ASP A 44 -22.10 -11.59 -6.76
N VAL A 45 -22.24 -11.10 -5.53
CA VAL A 45 -22.15 -9.67 -5.22
C VAL A 45 -20.73 -9.15 -5.47
N ALA A 46 -19.70 -9.87 -5.03
CA ALA A 46 -18.31 -9.45 -5.21
C ALA A 46 -17.93 -9.41 -6.70
N GLU A 47 -18.28 -10.42 -7.48
CA GLU A 47 -18.08 -10.47 -8.93
C GLU A 47 -18.71 -9.24 -9.61
N ALA A 48 -19.94 -8.88 -9.24
CA ALA A 48 -20.66 -7.77 -9.84
C ALA A 48 -20.16 -6.37 -9.42
N GLN A 49 -19.70 -6.21 -8.17
CA GLN A 49 -19.48 -4.88 -7.57
C GLN A 49 -18.02 -4.55 -7.25
N LEU A 50 -17.17 -5.55 -6.98
CA LEU A 50 -15.82 -5.32 -6.43
C LEU A 50 -14.97 -4.42 -7.33
N CYS A 51 -14.99 -4.66 -8.65
CA CYS A 51 -14.21 -3.82 -9.56
C CYS A 51 -14.74 -2.38 -9.67
N GLY A 52 -16.04 -2.15 -9.49
CA GLY A 52 -16.57 -0.79 -9.41
C GLY A 52 -16.05 -0.01 -8.20
N LEU A 53 -15.73 -0.73 -7.11
CA LEU A 53 -15.15 -0.14 -5.90
C LEU A 53 -13.64 0.10 -6.02
N LEU A 54 -12.92 -0.79 -6.71
CA LEU A 54 -11.45 -0.78 -6.79
C LEU A 54 -10.89 0.02 -7.97
N LEU A 55 -11.59 0.05 -9.10
CA LEU A 55 -11.05 0.69 -10.31
C LEU A 55 -10.87 2.19 -10.11
N ASP A 56 -9.77 2.71 -10.65
CA ASP A 56 -9.39 4.12 -10.59
C ASP A 56 -9.07 4.61 -9.17
N ARG A 57 -8.88 3.70 -8.20
CA ARG A 57 -8.50 4.04 -6.82
C ARG A 57 -6.99 4.10 -6.63
N PHE A 58 -6.56 4.97 -5.73
CA PHE A 58 -5.17 5.05 -5.25
C PHE A 58 -5.00 4.28 -3.93
N VAL A 59 -4.71 2.98 -4.05
CA VAL A 59 -4.52 2.08 -2.91
C VAL A 59 -3.24 2.48 -2.15
N PRO A 60 -3.30 2.68 -0.82
CA PRO A 60 -2.12 3.02 -0.03
C PRO A 60 -1.12 1.86 -0.01
N LEU A 61 0.15 2.16 -0.28
CA LEU A 61 1.25 1.23 -0.09
C LEU A 61 1.94 1.54 1.25
N PRO A 62 1.93 0.60 2.21
CA PRO A 62 2.52 0.81 3.52
C PRO A 62 4.04 0.93 3.46
N GLU A 63 4.64 1.48 4.51
CA GLU A 63 6.09 1.50 4.69
C GLU A 63 6.65 0.07 4.59
N ASP A 64 7.76 -0.05 3.89
CA ASP A 64 8.36 -1.33 3.55
C ASP A 64 9.22 -1.87 4.70
N ARG A 65 8.55 -2.25 5.80
CA ARG A 65 9.15 -2.79 7.03
C ARG A 65 8.71 -4.24 7.31
N PRO A 66 9.63 -5.10 7.79
CA PRO A 66 9.38 -6.52 8.03
C PRO A 66 8.39 -6.79 9.18
N GLU A 67 8.38 -5.94 10.21
CA GLU A 67 7.45 -6.05 11.33
C GLU A 67 6.57 -4.81 11.41
N ARG A 68 5.26 -5.04 11.45
CA ARG A 68 4.26 -3.99 11.61
C ARG A 68 3.53 -4.15 12.93
N PRO A 69 3.31 -3.06 13.68
CA PRO A 69 2.43 -3.07 14.83
C PRO A 69 1.03 -3.57 14.43
N ARG A 70 0.42 -4.43 15.23
CA ARG A 70 -0.92 -4.97 14.96
C ARG A 70 -2.04 -4.06 15.46
N ASP A 71 -1.71 -3.13 16.34
CA ASP A 71 -2.64 -2.26 17.07
C ASP A 71 -2.94 -0.92 16.36
N ARG A 72 -2.20 -0.59 15.29
CA ARG A 72 -2.35 0.65 14.54
C ARG A 72 -2.16 0.42 13.04
N LEU A 73 -2.87 1.23 12.24
CA LEU A 73 -2.69 1.22 10.80
C LEU A 73 -1.24 1.58 10.42
N PRO A 74 -0.69 0.94 9.37
CA PRO A 74 0.67 1.21 8.93
C PRO A 74 0.79 2.62 8.36
N LEU A 75 1.99 3.20 8.50
CA LEU A 75 2.35 4.43 7.82
C LEU A 75 2.38 4.17 6.31
N VAL A 76 1.80 5.08 5.53
CA VAL A 76 1.80 5.03 4.06
C VAL A 76 3.00 5.80 3.52
N GLU A 77 3.77 5.16 2.63
CA GLU A 77 4.92 5.76 1.92
C GLU A 77 4.84 5.50 0.39
N GLY A 78 3.64 5.28 -0.13
CA GLY A 78 3.40 5.05 -1.55
C GLY A 78 1.94 4.88 -1.92
N ARG A 79 1.68 4.79 -3.23
CA ARG A 79 0.35 4.57 -3.82
C ARG A 79 0.43 3.61 -5.00
N LEU A 80 -0.58 2.78 -5.15
CA LEU A 80 -0.85 1.99 -6.36
C LEU A 80 -2.17 2.47 -6.96
N TRP A 81 -2.11 3.06 -8.15
CA TRP A 81 -3.29 3.43 -8.92
C TRP A 81 -3.76 2.23 -9.72
N LEU A 82 -4.93 1.70 -9.38
CA LEU A 82 -5.51 0.54 -10.04
C LEU A 82 -6.21 0.97 -11.34
N SER A 83 -5.65 0.56 -12.47
CA SER A 83 -6.17 0.85 -13.80
C SER A 83 -6.94 -0.32 -14.41
N GLU A 84 -6.73 -1.53 -13.89
CA GLU A 84 -7.41 -2.74 -14.36
C GLU A 84 -7.91 -3.55 -13.17
N CYS A 85 -9.14 -4.05 -13.29
CA CYS A 85 -9.73 -5.00 -12.36
C CYS A 85 -10.65 -5.94 -13.14
N HIS A 86 -10.47 -7.23 -12.93
CA HIS A 86 -11.39 -8.25 -13.41
C HIS A 86 -11.69 -9.22 -12.27
N ALA A 87 -12.97 -9.38 -11.96
CA ALA A 87 -13.47 -10.32 -10.99
C ALA A 87 -14.35 -11.34 -11.72
N GLU A 88 -14.12 -12.61 -11.46
CA GLU A 88 -14.83 -13.72 -12.10
C GLU A 88 -15.11 -14.80 -11.06
N ARG A 89 -16.33 -15.33 -11.06
CA ARG A 89 -16.66 -16.50 -10.26
C ARG A 89 -16.05 -17.76 -10.90
N ARG A 90 -15.26 -18.50 -10.12
CA ARG A 90 -14.74 -19.83 -10.48
C ARG A 90 -15.23 -20.89 -9.49
N GLY A 91 -16.39 -21.46 -9.80
CA GLY A 91 -17.06 -22.42 -8.94
C GLY A 91 -17.48 -21.80 -7.60
N ASP A 92 -16.79 -22.19 -6.53
CA ASP A 92 -17.02 -21.74 -5.15
C ASP A 92 -15.96 -20.71 -4.68
N ALA A 93 -15.23 -20.10 -5.62
CA ALA A 93 -14.24 -19.05 -5.36
C ALA A 93 -14.42 -17.85 -6.29
N LEU A 94 -13.81 -16.74 -5.87
CA LEU A 94 -13.63 -15.53 -6.66
C LEU A 94 -12.20 -15.51 -7.21
N ALA A 95 -12.06 -15.48 -8.53
CA ALA A 95 -10.81 -15.15 -9.19
C ALA A 95 -10.75 -13.63 -9.40
N LEU A 96 -9.64 -13.02 -8.99
CA LEU A 96 -9.43 -11.58 -9.09
C LEU A 96 -8.09 -11.31 -9.78
N HIS A 97 -8.15 -10.51 -10.83
CA HIS A 97 -7.01 -9.92 -11.50
C HIS A 97 -7.02 -8.41 -11.26
N LEU A 98 -5.91 -7.87 -10.75
CA LEU A 98 -5.71 -6.43 -10.58
C LEU A 98 -4.42 -6.01 -11.28
N ALA A 99 -4.44 -4.88 -11.98
CA ALA A 99 -3.23 -4.25 -12.48
C ALA A 99 -3.25 -2.74 -12.27
N GLY A 100 -2.06 -2.18 -12.13
CA GLY A 100 -1.92 -0.77 -11.85
C GLY A 100 -0.48 -0.29 -11.87
N ARG A 101 -0.35 1.03 -11.77
CA ARG A 101 0.94 1.71 -11.71
C ARG A 101 1.01 2.57 -10.47
N GLY A 102 2.19 2.70 -9.90
CA GLY A 102 2.34 3.29 -8.59
C GLY A 102 3.73 3.78 -8.29
N TRP A 103 3.90 4.19 -7.05
CA TRP A 103 5.19 4.57 -6.49
C TRP A 103 5.25 4.20 -5.03
N GLN A 104 6.44 3.84 -4.56
CA GLN A 104 6.69 3.53 -3.16
C GLN A 104 8.12 3.92 -2.79
N ARG A 105 8.31 4.39 -1.55
CA ARG A 105 9.65 4.50 -0.99
C ARG A 105 10.24 3.11 -0.76
N VAL A 106 11.42 2.86 -1.31
CA VAL A 106 12.16 1.62 -1.11
C VAL A 106 13.52 1.93 -0.50
N GLU A 107 13.82 1.31 0.64
CA GLU A 107 15.13 1.34 1.29
C GLU A 107 15.65 -0.08 1.49
N ARG A 108 16.60 -0.47 0.65
CA ARG A 108 17.16 -1.83 0.62
C ARG A 108 18.66 -1.78 0.37
N SER A 109 19.37 -2.74 0.93
CA SER A 109 20.79 -2.95 0.65
C SER A 109 21.01 -4.42 0.31
N ALA A 110 21.95 -4.67 -0.60
CA ALA A 110 22.35 -6.02 -0.97
C ALA A 110 23.87 -6.11 -1.11
N ALA A 111 24.39 -7.30 -0.80
CA ALA A 111 25.79 -7.62 -1.02
C ALA A 111 26.04 -7.81 -2.52
N GLY A 112 27.18 -7.31 -2.97
CA GLY A 112 27.73 -7.50 -4.31
C GLY A 112 28.94 -8.43 -4.30
N PRO A 113 29.52 -8.69 -5.49
CA PRO A 113 30.75 -9.47 -5.61
C PRO A 113 31.90 -8.86 -4.78
N LEU A 114 32.81 -9.72 -4.30
CA LEU A 114 34.04 -9.30 -3.62
C LEU A 114 33.80 -8.44 -2.36
N GLY A 115 32.69 -8.67 -1.64
CA GLY A 115 32.37 -7.93 -0.42
C GLY A 115 31.90 -6.49 -0.64
N SER A 116 31.61 -6.12 -1.90
CA SER A 116 30.95 -4.85 -2.20
C SER A 116 29.49 -4.85 -1.75
N SER A 117 28.83 -3.70 -1.73
CA SER A 117 27.40 -3.61 -1.49
C SER A 117 26.78 -2.49 -2.31
N PHE A 118 25.49 -2.58 -2.57
CA PHE A 118 24.72 -1.46 -3.14
C PHE A 118 23.45 -1.27 -2.32
N SER A 119 22.95 -0.05 -2.30
CA SER A 119 21.66 0.27 -1.70
C SER A 119 20.74 0.93 -2.71
N VAL A 120 19.47 0.57 -2.65
CA VAL A 120 18.38 1.29 -3.30
C VAL A 120 17.76 2.16 -2.24
N ARG A 121 17.83 3.48 -2.42
CA ARG A 121 17.25 4.44 -1.49
C ARG A 121 16.55 5.55 -2.26
N GLY A 122 15.23 5.47 -2.32
CA GLY A 122 14.42 6.53 -2.88
C GLY A 122 13.03 6.07 -3.25
N VAL A 123 12.29 6.92 -3.94
CA VAL A 123 10.98 6.60 -4.49
C VAL A 123 11.18 5.79 -5.76
N VAL A 124 10.66 4.57 -5.79
CA VAL A 124 10.62 3.71 -6.96
C VAL A 124 9.24 3.79 -7.57
N ARG A 125 9.17 4.11 -8.86
CA ARG A 125 7.95 3.98 -9.66
C ARG A 125 7.82 2.54 -10.11
N LEU A 126 6.61 2.00 -10.16
CA LEU A 126 6.36 0.60 -10.41
C LEU A 126 5.10 0.37 -11.23
N GLU A 127 5.09 -0.75 -11.94
CA GLU A 127 3.90 -1.42 -12.45
C GLU A 127 3.69 -2.69 -11.65
N ALA A 128 2.44 -3.02 -11.33
CA ALA A 128 2.10 -4.24 -10.61
C ALA A 128 0.93 -4.96 -11.25
N THR A 129 1.01 -6.28 -11.33
CA THR A 129 -0.09 -7.18 -11.67
C THR A 129 -0.26 -8.21 -10.56
N LEU A 130 -1.50 -8.49 -10.18
CA LEU A 130 -1.87 -9.34 -9.06
C LEU A 130 -2.95 -10.31 -9.52
N ASP A 131 -2.70 -11.60 -9.35
CA ASP A 131 -3.69 -12.65 -9.58
C ASP A 131 -3.89 -13.44 -8.29
N LEU A 132 -5.15 -13.58 -7.89
CA LEU A 132 -5.51 -14.40 -6.74
C LEU A 132 -6.82 -15.13 -6.99
N GLU A 133 -6.93 -16.32 -6.43
CA GLU A 133 -8.18 -17.06 -6.32
C GLU A 133 -8.48 -17.26 -4.85
N ALA A 134 -9.64 -16.80 -4.40
CA ALA A 134 -9.97 -16.75 -2.98
C ALA A 134 -11.41 -17.18 -2.68
N GLU A 135 -11.58 -17.73 -1.49
CA GLU A 135 -12.88 -17.92 -0.88
C GLU A 135 -13.33 -16.64 -0.19
N LEU A 136 -14.65 -16.45 -0.16
CA LEU A 136 -15.28 -15.43 0.67
C LEU A 136 -15.97 -16.11 1.84
N ASP A 137 -15.65 -15.62 3.03
CA ASP A 137 -16.28 -16.02 4.28
C ASP A 137 -16.97 -14.81 4.90
N LEU A 138 -18.16 -15.04 5.46
CA LEU A 138 -18.93 -14.02 6.16
C LEU A 138 -18.81 -14.27 7.67
N GLY A 139 -18.50 -13.20 8.40
CA GLY A 139 -18.47 -13.15 9.85
C GLY A 139 -19.52 -12.18 10.38
N TYR A 140 -20.11 -12.50 11.53
CA TYR A 140 -20.92 -11.56 12.29
C TYR A 140 -20.72 -11.82 13.78
N ASP A 141 -20.36 -10.78 14.53
CA ASP A 141 -20.28 -10.83 16.00
C ASP A 141 -21.44 -10.03 16.59
N GLU A 142 -22.34 -10.72 17.29
CA GLU A 142 -23.54 -10.14 17.89
C GLU A 142 -23.25 -9.17 19.05
N ARG A 143 -22.14 -9.36 19.76
CA ARG A 143 -21.79 -8.56 20.95
C ARG A 143 -21.26 -7.19 20.54
N THR A 144 -20.56 -7.13 19.42
CA THR A 144 -19.92 -5.92 18.89
C THR A 144 -20.66 -5.34 17.68
N HIS A 145 -21.69 -6.04 17.18
CA HIS A 145 -22.45 -5.67 15.98
C HIS A 145 -21.57 -5.42 14.75
N ARG A 146 -20.56 -6.26 14.55
CA ARG A 146 -19.62 -6.17 13.43
C ARG A 146 -19.87 -7.28 12.43
N ALA A 147 -20.17 -6.89 11.20
CA ALA A 147 -20.23 -7.80 10.06
C ALA A 147 -18.90 -7.74 9.31
N SER A 148 -18.40 -8.87 8.82
CA SER A 148 -17.18 -8.92 8.02
C SER A 148 -17.32 -9.84 6.82
N VAL A 149 -16.63 -9.46 5.74
CA VAL A 149 -16.35 -10.31 4.60
C VAL A 149 -14.84 -10.50 4.57
N THR A 150 -14.38 -11.72 4.71
CA THR A 150 -12.95 -12.02 4.54
C THR A 150 -12.73 -12.77 3.23
N LEU A 151 -11.73 -12.30 2.51
CA LEU A 151 -11.17 -12.93 1.35
C LEU A 151 -9.95 -13.77 1.77
N THR A 152 -10.04 -15.08 1.61
CA THR A 152 -8.98 -16.03 1.97
C THR A 152 -8.46 -16.74 0.71
N PRO A 153 -7.18 -16.55 0.32
CA PRO A 153 -6.63 -17.20 -0.85
C PRO A 153 -6.67 -18.72 -0.77
N ARG A 154 -7.14 -19.39 -1.83
CA ARG A 154 -7.10 -20.85 -1.99
C ARG A 154 -5.74 -21.35 -2.43
N THR A 155 -5.05 -20.53 -3.20
CA THR A 155 -3.73 -20.81 -3.77
C THR A 155 -2.79 -19.67 -3.42
N THR A 156 -1.49 -19.90 -3.55
CA THR A 156 -0.50 -18.84 -3.41
C THR A 156 -0.81 -17.74 -4.44
N PRO A 157 -1.08 -16.49 -4.00
CA PRO A 157 -1.26 -15.38 -4.90
C PRO A 157 -0.05 -15.22 -5.82
N ARG A 158 -0.25 -14.70 -7.02
CA ARG A 158 0.83 -14.40 -7.95
C ARG A 158 0.93 -12.90 -8.11
N ALA A 159 2.11 -12.35 -7.89
CA ALA A 159 2.38 -10.96 -8.13
C ALA A 159 3.54 -10.79 -9.11
N ARG A 160 3.43 -9.78 -9.96
CA ARG A 160 4.57 -9.23 -10.70
C ARG A 160 4.66 -7.76 -10.35
N VAL A 161 5.85 -7.31 -9.98
CA VAL A 161 6.13 -5.90 -9.72
C VAL A 161 7.37 -5.52 -10.51
N THR A 162 7.26 -4.51 -11.36
CA THR A 162 8.33 -4.09 -12.26
C THR A 162 8.65 -2.61 -12.08
N PRO A 163 9.89 -2.24 -11.72
CA PRO A 163 10.31 -0.84 -11.66
C PRO A 163 10.22 -0.12 -13.00
N ILE A 164 9.62 1.07 -12.99
CA ILE A 164 9.49 1.97 -14.15
C ILE A 164 10.60 3.03 -14.11
N GLY A 165 11.27 3.23 -15.25
CA GLY A 165 12.33 4.24 -15.39
C GLY A 165 13.62 3.87 -14.65
N THR A 166 14.36 4.87 -14.19
CA THR A 166 15.62 4.70 -13.45
C THR A 166 15.36 4.29 -11.99
N VAL A 167 16.20 3.39 -11.47
CA VAL A 167 16.17 2.97 -10.06
C VAL A 167 17.20 3.81 -9.29
N PRO A 168 16.85 4.43 -8.14
CA PRO A 168 17.78 5.25 -7.37
C PRO A 168 18.76 4.37 -6.58
N VAL A 169 19.85 3.98 -7.24
CA VAL A 169 20.92 3.15 -6.67
C VAL A 169 22.07 4.02 -6.17
N SER A 170 22.50 3.78 -4.93
CA SER A 170 23.76 4.27 -4.38
C SER A 170 24.71 3.08 -4.22
N ALA A 171 25.89 3.17 -4.83
CA ALA A 171 26.90 2.13 -4.74
C ALA A 171 27.94 2.49 -3.66
N ASP A 172 28.16 1.60 -2.69
CA ASP A 172 29.12 1.78 -1.60
C ASP A 172 30.30 0.81 -1.74
N GLY A 173 31.52 1.27 -1.44
CA GLY A 173 32.75 0.48 -1.60
C GLY A 173 33.18 0.32 -3.06
N GLY A 174 34.16 -0.56 -3.33
CA GLY A 174 34.99 -0.65 -4.55
C GLY A 174 34.33 -0.74 -5.94
N TRP A 175 33.03 -0.51 -6.10
CA TRP A 175 32.36 -0.30 -7.38
C TRP A 175 32.99 0.83 -8.21
N SER A 176 33.50 1.89 -7.57
CA SER A 176 34.26 2.95 -8.25
C SER A 176 35.55 2.46 -8.93
N SER A 177 36.16 1.39 -8.40
CA SER A 177 37.39 0.77 -8.95
C SER A 177 37.12 -0.26 -10.05
N VAL A 178 35.91 -0.83 -10.10
CA VAL A 178 35.50 -1.81 -11.13
C VAL A 178 35.19 -1.11 -12.46
N VAL A 179 34.73 0.15 -12.43
CA VAL A 179 34.44 0.95 -13.63
C VAL A 179 35.71 1.36 -14.40
N GLY A 180 36.90 1.29 -13.79
CA GLY A 180 38.15 1.79 -14.39
C GLY A 180 39.17 0.76 -14.90
N GLY A 181 39.05 -0.54 -14.56
CA GLY A 181 40.21 -1.45 -14.67
C GLY A 181 40.05 -2.73 -15.49
N ILE A 182 38.92 -3.45 -15.39
CA ILE A 182 38.76 -4.80 -15.97
C ILE A 182 37.27 -5.05 -16.30
N GLY A 183 36.65 -4.13 -17.02
CA GLY A 183 35.19 -4.02 -17.15
C GLY A 183 34.46 -5.11 -17.96
N GLY A 184 35.15 -6.12 -18.52
CA GLY A 184 34.56 -7.04 -19.49
C GLY A 184 34.07 -8.39 -18.98
N LEU A 185 34.53 -8.88 -17.83
CA LEU A 185 34.39 -10.32 -17.49
C LEU A 185 33.58 -10.64 -16.21
N LEU A 186 33.17 -9.63 -15.41
CA LEU A 186 32.36 -9.83 -14.18
C LEU A 186 31.09 -8.93 -14.10
N GLY A 187 30.93 -7.98 -15.03
CA GLY A 187 29.84 -8.00 -16.02
C GLY A 187 28.45 -7.42 -15.72
N THR A 188 28.12 -6.85 -14.56
CA THR A 188 26.82 -6.16 -14.39
C THR A 188 26.92 -4.94 -13.46
N SER A 189 26.38 -3.79 -13.87
CA SER A 189 26.32 -2.58 -13.05
C SER A 189 25.40 -2.77 -11.83
N PRO A 190 25.54 -1.96 -10.76
CA PRO A 190 24.65 -1.99 -9.61
C PRO A 190 23.16 -1.91 -10.00
N GLU A 191 22.82 -1.10 -11.01
CA GLU A 191 21.46 -0.92 -11.50
C GLU A 191 20.92 -2.20 -12.17
N ALA A 192 21.76 -2.88 -12.95
CA ALA A 192 21.43 -4.15 -13.59
C ALA A 192 21.20 -5.28 -12.58
N ARG A 193 21.81 -5.19 -11.38
CA ARG A 193 21.56 -6.12 -10.26
C ARG A 193 20.37 -5.70 -9.39
N ALA A 194 20.19 -4.39 -9.18
CA ALA A 194 19.13 -3.85 -8.32
C ALA A 194 17.74 -4.16 -8.87
N ARG A 195 17.54 -4.08 -10.18
CA ARG A 195 16.21 -4.28 -10.78
C ARG A 195 15.64 -5.69 -10.55
N PRO A 196 16.31 -6.80 -10.96
CA PRO A 196 15.81 -8.15 -10.69
C PRO A 196 15.61 -8.45 -9.20
N MET A 197 16.47 -7.89 -8.33
CA MET A 197 16.32 -8.00 -6.88
C MET A 197 15.02 -7.32 -6.40
N LEU A 198 14.78 -6.07 -6.82
CA LEU A 198 13.57 -5.34 -6.48
C LEU A 198 12.31 -6.04 -7.00
N GLU A 199 12.34 -6.52 -8.24
CA GLU A 199 11.22 -7.25 -8.84
C GLU A 199 10.85 -8.49 -8.02
N ALA A 200 11.84 -9.35 -7.73
CA ALA A 200 11.61 -10.57 -6.97
C ALA A 200 11.14 -10.29 -5.53
N GLN A 201 11.80 -9.36 -4.83
CA GLN A 201 11.46 -9.05 -3.43
C GLN A 201 10.11 -8.36 -3.30
N ALA A 202 9.78 -7.45 -4.22
CA ALA A 202 8.49 -6.78 -4.21
C ALA A 202 7.36 -7.78 -4.51
N ALA A 203 7.53 -8.66 -5.49
CA ALA A 203 6.57 -9.74 -5.76
C ALA A 203 6.36 -10.61 -4.51
N ILE A 204 7.43 -11.15 -3.91
CA ILE A 204 7.37 -11.97 -2.70
C ILE A 204 6.67 -11.24 -1.54
N THR A 205 6.94 -9.94 -1.37
CA THR A 205 6.33 -9.15 -0.29
C THR A 205 4.83 -9.03 -0.51
N VAL A 206 4.41 -8.72 -1.73
CA VAL A 206 3.00 -8.60 -2.10
C VAL A 206 2.29 -9.95 -1.98
N GLU A 207 2.87 -11.03 -2.50
CA GLU A 207 2.32 -12.39 -2.40
C GLU A 207 2.16 -12.81 -0.94
N ARG A 208 3.13 -12.50 -0.08
CA ARG A 208 3.06 -12.81 1.35
C ARG A 208 1.95 -12.05 2.06
N GLU A 209 1.80 -10.76 1.76
CA GLU A 209 0.74 -9.94 2.36
C GLU A 209 -0.65 -10.41 1.87
N LEU A 210 -0.79 -10.70 0.58
CA LEU A 210 -2.04 -11.24 0.02
C LEU A 210 -2.35 -12.64 0.54
N ALA A 211 -1.35 -13.49 0.79
CA ALA A 211 -1.52 -14.83 1.34
C ALA A 211 -2.11 -14.84 2.76
N ARG A 212 -2.09 -13.70 3.47
CA ARG A 212 -2.77 -13.53 4.76
C ARG A 212 -4.27 -13.24 4.61
N GLY A 213 -4.74 -13.01 3.38
CA GLY A 213 -6.10 -12.60 3.07
C GLY A 213 -6.34 -11.10 3.21
N ALA A 214 -7.60 -10.70 3.08
CA ALA A 214 -8.05 -9.33 3.31
C ALA A 214 -9.44 -9.37 3.96
N THR A 215 -9.73 -8.40 4.81
CA THR A 215 -11.03 -8.31 5.48
C THR A 215 -11.66 -6.95 5.24
N LEU A 216 -12.91 -6.97 4.81
CA LEU A 216 -13.82 -5.84 4.82
C LEU A 216 -14.72 -6.00 6.06
N GLN A 217 -14.77 -4.99 6.93
CA GLN A 217 -15.57 -5.00 8.14
C GLN A 217 -16.50 -3.79 8.17
N LEU A 218 -17.78 -4.02 8.45
CA LEU A 218 -18.79 -3.00 8.68
C LEU A 218 -19.16 -3.01 10.16
N ASP A 219 -18.92 -1.89 10.83
CA ASP A 219 -19.46 -1.63 12.16
C ASP A 219 -20.91 -1.15 12.01
N LEU A 220 -21.88 -1.95 12.45
CA LEU A 220 -23.29 -1.62 12.28
C LEU A 220 -23.76 -0.52 13.25
N CYS A 221 -23.00 -0.24 14.31
CA CYS A 221 -23.31 0.82 15.26
C CYS A 221 -22.97 2.20 14.71
N THR A 222 -21.92 2.30 13.88
CA THR A 222 -21.47 3.57 13.30
C THR A 222 -21.69 3.65 11.79
N GLY A 223 -22.05 2.54 11.15
CA GLY A 223 -22.06 2.42 9.69
C GLY A 223 -20.68 2.57 9.05
N GLN A 224 -19.60 2.50 9.84
CA GLN A 224 -18.24 2.66 9.36
C GLN A 224 -17.77 1.39 8.65
N LEU A 225 -17.30 1.56 7.41
CA LEU A 225 -16.68 0.51 6.63
C LEU A 225 -15.15 0.59 6.77
N HIS A 226 -14.52 -0.54 7.06
CA HIS A 226 -13.07 -0.65 7.15
C HIS A 226 -12.57 -1.77 6.24
N ALA A 227 -11.45 -1.54 5.57
CA ALA A 227 -10.74 -2.57 4.82
C ALA A 227 -9.33 -2.72 5.40
N THR A 228 -8.89 -3.97 5.60
CA THR A 228 -7.54 -4.28 6.07
C THR A 228 -6.98 -5.49 5.32
N LEU A 229 -5.66 -5.52 5.17
CA LEU A 229 -4.96 -6.74 4.79
C LEU A 229 -4.88 -7.66 6.01
N GLY A 230 -4.96 -8.96 5.75
CA GLY A 230 -5.09 -9.99 6.77
C GLY A 230 -6.53 -10.42 7.03
N ALA A 231 -6.67 -11.67 7.45
CA ALA A 231 -7.90 -12.23 7.99
C ALA A 231 -8.09 -11.80 9.45
N LEU A 232 -9.22 -11.17 9.75
CA LEU A 232 -9.66 -10.90 11.12
C LEU A 232 -10.53 -12.04 11.64
N GLY A 233 -10.47 -12.29 12.95
CA GLY A 233 -11.44 -13.14 13.65
C GLY A 233 -12.82 -12.49 13.73
N ASP A 234 -13.84 -13.30 14.08
CA ASP A 234 -15.19 -12.78 14.34
C ASP A 234 -15.12 -11.75 15.50
N GLY A 235 -15.63 -10.54 15.27
CA GLY A 235 -15.65 -9.45 16.27
C GLY A 235 -14.31 -8.76 16.55
N GLU A 236 -13.21 -9.25 15.98
CA GLU A 236 -11.90 -8.61 16.08
C GLU A 236 -11.96 -7.21 15.44
N ALA A 237 -11.57 -6.19 16.20
CA ALA A 237 -11.54 -4.82 15.69
C ALA A 237 -10.41 -4.63 14.69
N VAL A 238 -10.63 -3.83 13.66
CA VAL A 238 -9.53 -3.31 12.84
C VAL A 238 -8.55 -2.48 13.70
N PRO A 239 -7.26 -2.41 13.31
CA PRO A 239 -6.30 -1.55 13.98
C PRO A 239 -6.79 -0.10 14.07
N ALA A 240 -6.47 0.58 15.17
CA ALA A 240 -6.98 1.93 15.40
C ALA A 240 -6.54 2.91 14.30
N PRO A 241 -7.45 3.75 13.79
CA PRO A 241 -7.12 4.73 12.78
C PRO A 241 -6.36 5.93 13.36
N PRO A 242 -5.63 6.71 12.53
CA PRO A 242 -4.86 7.88 12.96
C PRO A 242 -5.66 8.97 13.70
N TYR A 243 -6.91 9.18 13.29
CA TYR A 243 -7.89 9.96 14.06
C TYR A 243 -8.86 8.98 14.74
N ALA A 244 -8.76 8.84 16.06
CA ALA A 244 -9.47 7.85 16.88
C ALA A 244 -10.83 8.35 17.41
N ASP A 245 -11.54 9.13 16.61
CA ASP A 245 -12.81 9.73 16.99
C ASP A 245 -13.95 8.94 16.32
N ASP A 246 -14.69 8.21 17.16
CA ASP A 246 -15.73 7.25 16.77
C ASP A 246 -17.04 7.93 16.37
N GLU A 247 -17.18 9.25 16.59
CA GLU A 247 -18.39 10.02 16.29
C GLU A 247 -18.43 10.54 14.84
N VAL A 248 -17.38 10.29 14.05
CA VAL A 248 -17.27 10.80 12.68
C VAL A 248 -17.01 9.66 11.71
N ARG A 249 -17.98 9.41 10.82
CA ARG A 249 -17.80 8.50 9.69
C ARG A 249 -16.75 9.07 8.74
N PHE A 250 -15.85 8.20 8.31
CA PHE A 250 -14.79 8.55 7.37
C PHE A 250 -14.69 7.57 6.21
N ARG A 251 -14.21 8.05 5.08
CA ARG A 251 -13.90 7.25 3.90
C ARG A 251 -12.46 6.79 3.90
N ASP A 252 -11.56 7.70 4.27
CA ASP A 252 -10.13 7.44 4.47
C ASP A 252 -9.69 8.08 5.79
N ASN A 253 -8.78 7.42 6.48
CA ASN A 253 -8.16 7.92 7.72
C ASN A 253 -6.75 7.35 7.79
N LEU A 254 -5.80 8.09 7.24
CA LEU A 254 -4.47 7.59 6.93
C LEU A 254 -3.38 8.50 7.47
N ARG A 255 -2.25 7.87 7.79
CA ARG A 255 -1.02 8.54 8.20
C ARG A 255 0.00 8.31 7.10
N VAL A 256 0.57 9.39 6.57
CA VAL A 256 1.42 9.38 5.38
C VAL A 256 2.76 10.03 5.70
N ARG A 257 3.84 9.51 5.12
CA ARG A 257 5.14 10.20 5.11
C ARG A 257 5.61 10.44 3.69
N LEU A 258 5.88 11.71 3.39
CA LEU A 258 6.51 12.14 2.15
C LEU A 258 8.01 12.25 2.35
N ARG A 259 8.77 11.76 1.36
CA ARG A 259 10.23 11.83 1.27
C ARG A 259 10.64 12.17 -0.15
N ASP A 260 11.78 12.83 -0.33
CA ASP A 260 12.52 12.89 -1.60
C ASP A 260 11.65 13.17 -2.84
N GLY A 261 10.97 14.32 -2.88
CA GLY A 261 10.12 14.68 -4.03
C GLY A 261 8.89 13.78 -4.24
N ALA A 262 8.55 12.89 -3.31
CA ALA A 262 7.27 12.21 -3.35
C ALA A 262 6.10 13.17 -3.12
N PHE A 263 4.92 12.74 -3.56
CA PHE A 263 3.64 13.31 -3.18
C PHE A 263 2.67 12.17 -2.86
N ASP A 264 1.56 12.53 -2.24
CA ASP A 264 0.43 11.65 -1.98
C ASP A 264 -0.75 12.03 -2.88
N LEU A 265 -1.47 11.02 -3.36
CA LEU A 265 -2.72 11.19 -4.08
C LEU A 265 -3.69 10.12 -3.60
N SER A 266 -4.85 10.55 -3.12
CA SER A 266 -5.86 9.68 -2.49
C SER A 266 -7.23 9.88 -3.14
N GLY A 267 -8.07 8.85 -3.10
CA GLY A 267 -9.41 8.85 -3.70
C GLY A 267 -9.54 7.86 -4.84
N PRO A 268 -10.56 8.03 -5.71
CA PRO A 268 -11.53 9.14 -5.73
C PRO A 268 -12.52 9.11 -4.56
N PHE A 269 -13.09 10.25 -4.22
CA PHE A 269 -14.16 10.36 -3.23
C PHE A 269 -15.36 11.07 -3.85
N ASP A 270 -16.54 10.49 -3.71
CA ASP A 270 -17.78 11.08 -4.20
C ASP A 270 -18.26 12.23 -3.28
N GLY A 271 -18.62 13.38 -3.83
CA GLY A 271 -18.93 14.56 -3.02
C GLY A 271 -20.25 14.51 -2.22
N PRO A 272 -20.47 15.47 -1.30
CA PRO A 272 -19.48 16.38 -0.70
C PRO A 272 -18.60 15.68 0.36
N ILE A 273 -17.36 16.15 0.51
CA ILE A 273 -16.41 15.64 1.52
C ILE A 273 -15.67 16.80 2.20
N HIS A 274 -15.24 16.54 3.43
CA HIS A 274 -14.28 17.37 4.15
C HIS A 274 -13.00 16.58 4.42
N VAL A 275 -11.85 17.22 4.25
CA VAL A 275 -10.54 16.65 4.55
C VAL A 275 -9.95 17.38 5.73
N ASP A 276 -9.90 16.73 6.88
CA ASP A 276 -9.14 17.21 8.03
C ASP A 276 -7.69 16.76 7.87
N LEU A 277 -6.73 17.68 8.03
CA LEU A 277 -5.30 17.43 7.82
C LEU A 277 -4.46 18.05 8.93
N GLU A 278 -3.52 17.27 9.45
CA GLU A 278 -2.56 17.71 10.47
C GLU A 278 -1.14 17.23 10.15
N VAL A 279 -0.18 18.15 10.26
CA VAL A 279 1.25 17.85 10.09
C VAL A 279 1.87 17.52 11.45
N GLU A 280 2.38 16.30 11.58
CA GLU A 280 2.99 15.79 12.82
C GLU A 280 4.49 16.14 12.88
N SER A 281 5.19 16.04 11.74
CA SER A 281 6.63 16.31 11.61
C SER A 281 6.97 16.91 10.24
N GLY A 282 8.04 17.71 10.17
CA GLY A 282 8.46 18.42 8.95
C GLY A 282 7.94 19.87 8.92
N GLU A 283 8.28 20.61 7.88
CA GLU A 283 7.93 22.05 7.76
C GLU A 283 6.46 22.29 7.39
N GLY A 284 5.80 21.31 6.78
CA GLY A 284 4.43 21.43 6.33
C GLY A 284 4.19 20.75 4.98
N VAL A 285 2.93 20.77 4.57
CA VAL A 285 2.49 20.25 3.28
C VAL A 285 1.70 21.30 2.50
N ASN A 286 1.69 21.16 1.18
CA ASN A 286 0.73 21.82 0.30
C ASN A 286 -0.31 20.77 -0.10
N ALA A 287 -1.54 20.96 0.37
CA ALA A 287 -2.67 20.08 0.06
C ALA A 287 -3.59 20.74 -0.94
N ALA A 288 -4.15 19.98 -1.88
CA ALA A 288 -5.12 20.47 -2.86
C ALA A 288 -6.17 19.39 -3.14
N ILE A 289 -7.36 19.82 -3.58
CA ILE A 289 -8.39 18.91 -4.07
C ILE A 289 -8.39 18.95 -5.60
N LEU A 290 -8.14 17.79 -6.22
CA LEU A 290 -8.13 17.61 -7.67
C LEU A 290 -9.40 16.88 -8.11
N CYS A 291 -9.97 17.25 -9.26
CA CYS A 291 -11.03 16.45 -9.86
C CYS A 291 -10.45 15.30 -10.68
N GLY A 292 -11.24 14.24 -10.91
CA GLY A 292 -10.81 13.00 -11.57
C GLY A 292 -9.82 13.16 -12.74
N PRO A 293 -10.14 13.93 -13.80
CA PRO A 293 -9.22 14.12 -14.93
C PRO A 293 -7.88 14.77 -14.54
N GLU A 294 -7.89 15.75 -13.66
CA GLU A 294 -6.67 16.42 -13.18
C GLU A 294 -5.82 15.47 -12.33
N ALA A 295 -6.45 14.67 -11.48
CA ALA A 295 -5.76 13.66 -10.67
C ALA A 295 -5.09 12.58 -11.54
N ALA A 296 -5.79 12.08 -12.56
CA ALA A 296 -5.24 11.09 -13.49
C ALA A 296 -4.05 11.64 -14.31
N LEU A 297 -4.15 12.89 -14.78
CA LEU A 297 -3.05 13.57 -15.47
C LEU A 297 -1.85 13.78 -14.55
N THR A 298 -2.10 14.20 -13.31
CA THR A 298 -1.07 14.38 -12.27
C THR A 298 -0.34 13.06 -11.99
N ALA A 299 -1.06 11.97 -11.74
CA ALA A 299 -0.47 10.65 -11.52
C ALA A 299 0.35 10.18 -12.74
N SER A 300 -0.22 10.31 -13.94
CA SER A 300 0.42 9.89 -15.19
C SER A 300 1.72 10.67 -15.49
N ALA A 301 1.73 11.97 -15.23
CA ALA A 301 2.92 12.81 -15.38
C ALA A 301 4.04 12.32 -14.46
N PHE A 302 3.76 12.11 -13.17
CA PHE A 302 4.75 11.59 -12.23
C PHE A 302 5.25 10.20 -12.60
N LEU A 303 4.35 9.29 -12.97
CA LEU A 303 4.71 7.92 -13.36
C LEU A 303 5.61 7.90 -14.61
N SER A 304 5.52 8.92 -15.46
CA SER A 304 6.30 9.02 -16.70
C SER A 304 7.64 9.72 -16.50
N SER A 305 7.67 10.91 -15.89
CA SER A 305 8.90 11.71 -15.73
C SER A 305 9.65 11.45 -14.42
N GLY A 306 8.94 11.04 -13.36
CA GLY A 306 9.46 10.99 -11.99
C GLY A 306 9.51 12.36 -11.29
N GLU A 307 9.12 13.43 -11.98
CA GLU A 307 9.04 14.77 -11.40
C GLU A 307 7.71 14.97 -10.69
N THR A 308 7.75 15.49 -9.45
CA THR A 308 6.54 15.82 -8.70
C THR A 308 5.75 16.90 -9.44
N PRO A 309 4.55 16.60 -9.97
CA PRO A 309 3.71 17.59 -10.61
C PRO A 309 3.20 18.60 -9.59
N TYR A 310 3.01 19.83 -10.03
CA TYR A 310 2.23 20.82 -9.29
C TYR A 310 0.77 20.79 -9.79
N PRO A 311 -0.22 20.93 -8.90
CA PRO A 311 -1.61 21.08 -9.31
C PRO A 311 -1.79 22.23 -10.32
N ALA A 312 -2.67 22.05 -11.30
CA ALA A 312 -2.93 23.09 -12.29
C ALA A 312 -3.68 24.30 -11.69
N HIS A 313 -4.39 24.06 -10.59
CA HIS A 313 -5.20 25.03 -9.86
C HIS A 313 -4.63 25.31 -8.46
N PRO A 314 -3.49 26.03 -8.34
CA PRO A 314 -2.86 26.31 -7.04
C PRO A 314 -3.74 27.16 -6.12
N GLU A 315 -4.72 27.91 -6.66
CA GLU A 315 -5.73 28.63 -5.88
C GLU A 315 -6.64 27.70 -5.05
N ARG A 316 -6.71 26.42 -5.42
CA ARG A 316 -7.41 25.36 -4.67
C ARG A 316 -6.48 24.60 -3.72
N SER A 317 -5.25 25.08 -3.58
CA SER A 317 -4.28 24.53 -2.64
C SER A 317 -4.24 25.32 -1.34
N ARG A 318 -3.94 24.62 -0.25
CA ARG A 318 -3.74 25.18 1.08
C ARG A 318 -2.42 24.67 1.63
N SER A 319 -1.57 25.60 2.07
CA SER A 319 -0.38 25.25 2.84
C SER A 319 -0.79 24.97 4.27
N VAL A 320 -0.45 23.79 4.78
CA VAL A 320 -0.74 23.35 6.15
C VAL A 320 0.59 23.16 6.87
N ARG A 321 0.74 23.85 8.00
CA ARG A 321 1.98 23.89 8.78
C ARG A 321 1.82 23.09 10.06
N ARG A 322 2.95 22.67 10.62
CA ARG A 322 2.97 21.98 11.92
C ARG A 322 2.35 22.87 13.00
N GLY A 323 1.45 22.29 13.81
CA GLY A 323 0.71 23.02 14.86
C GLY A 323 -0.44 23.89 14.35
N ALA A 324 -0.72 23.89 13.04
CA ALA A 324 -1.83 24.62 12.44
C ALA A 324 -2.67 23.67 11.57
N PRO A 325 -3.51 22.80 12.18
CA PRO A 325 -4.36 21.88 11.45
C PRO A 325 -5.32 22.64 10.52
N ALA A 326 -5.73 21.99 9.45
CA ALA A 326 -6.57 22.58 8.43
C ALA A 326 -7.65 21.61 7.97
N THR A 327 -8.82 22.16 7.64
CA THR A 327 -9.86 21.45 6.89
C THR A 327 -9.91 21.99 5.47
N LEU A 328 -9.91 21.10 4.49
CA LEU A 328 -10.21 21.41 3.09
C LEU A 328 -11.62 20.91 2.78
N THR A 329 -12.37 21.67 1.98
CA THR A 329 -13.71 21.28 1.53
C THR A 329 -13.68 21.11 0.02
N LEU A 330 -14.45 20.14 -0.47
CA LEU A 330 -14.62 19.89 -1.89
C LEU A 330 -15.13 21.13 -2.64
N PRO A 331 -14.55 21.51 -3.79
CA PRO A 331 -15.14 22.55 -4.63
C PRO A 331 -16.41 22.02 -5.31
N GLU A 332 -17.41 22.90 -5.50
CA GLU A 332 -18.59 22.59 -6.31
C GLU A 332 -18.20 22.11 -7.72
N GLY A 333 -18.97 21.18 -8.29
CA GLY A 333 -18.73 20.67 -9.65
C GLY A 333 -17.63 19.60 -9.77
N CYS A 334 -17.15 19.06 -8.65
CA CYS A 334 -16.12 18.01 -8.60
C CYS A 334 -16.72 16.67 -8.13
N PRO A 335 -17.45 15.91 -8.96
CA PRO A 335 -18.20 14.74 -8.52
C PRO A 335 -17.32 13.62 -7.96
N ARG A 336 -16.09 13.49 -8.48
CA ARG A 336 -15.06 12.56 -8.00
C ARG A 336 -13.79 13.33 -7.67
N ALA A 337 -13.52 13.42 -6.37
CA ALA A 337 -12.47 14.24 -5.80
C ALA A 337 -11.25 13.42 -5.41
N HIS A 338 -10.07 14.02 -5.48
CA HIS A 338 -8.85 13.42 -4.99
C HIS A 338 -8.12 14.39 -4.09
N LEU A 339 -7.55 13.88 -3.00
CA LEU A 339 -6.66 14.65 -2.15
C LEU A 339 -5.24 14.51 -2.68
N TYR A 340 -4.68 15.61 -3.15
CA TYR A 340 -3.26 15.74 -3.48
C TYR A 340 -2.52 16.38 -2.30
N VAL A 341 -1.36 15.84 -1.93
CA VAL A 341 -0.49 16.42 -0.90
C VAL A 341 0.97 16.33 -1.30
N SER A 342 1.70 17.45 -1.27
CA SER A 342 3.16 17.48 -1.42
C SER A 342 3.84 18.17 -0.25
N ALA A 343 5.11 17.84 0.02
CA ALA A 343 5.86 18.50 1.08
C ALA A 343 6.20 19.96 0.68
N VAL A 344 6.18 20.88 1.65
CA VAL A 344 6.65 22.25 1.40
C VAL A 344 8.16 22.26 1.18
N ASP A 345 8.90 21.63 2.09
CA ASP A 345 10.32 21.34 1.89
C ASP A 345 10.48 19.91 1.38
N ARG A 346 11.01 19.78 0.17
CA ARG A 346 11.22 18.49 -0.49
C ARG A 346 12.48 17.76 0.00
N ARG A 347 13.32 18.41 0.82
CA ARG A 347 14.57 17.84 1.34
C ARG A 347 14.39 17.11 2.66
N THR A 348 13.42 17.53 3.47
CA THR A 348 13.14 16.93 4.77
C THR A 348 11.89 16.06 4.72
N PRO A 349 11.91 14.86 5.33
CA PRO A 349 10.72 14.03 5.44
C PRO A 349 9.59 14.75 6.20
N THR A 350 8.39 14.73 5.62
CA THR A 350 7.20 15.31 6.25
C THR A 350 6.20 14.21 6.54
N THR A 351 5.76 14.08 7.79
CA THR A 351 4.74 13.13 8.22
C THR A 351 3.47 13.90 8.55
N PHE A 352 2.35 13.48 7.99
CA PHE A 352 1.05 14.07 8.24
C PHE A 352 0.01 12.96 8.38
N ARG A 353 -1.12 13.30 8.99
CA ARG A 353 -2.32 12.46 8.98
C ARG A 353 -3.45 13.25 8.34
N TYR A 354 -4.37 12.54 7.72
CA TYR A 354 -5.62 13.13 7.24
C TYR A 354 -6.79 12.17 7.44
N ARG A 355 -7.99 12.74 7.52
CA ARG A 355 -9.26 12.02 7.52
C ARG A 355 -10.18 12.66 6.49
N VAL A 356 -10.73 11.87 5.58
CA VAL A 356 -11.78 12.28 4.66
C VAL A 356 -13.11 11.88 5.28
N ARG A 357 -13.93 12.85 5.66
CA ARG A 357 -15.22 12.63 6.31
C ARG A 357 -16.36 13.10 5.43
N ASP A 358 -17.50 12.47 5.63
CA ASP A 358 -18.76 12.88 5.02
C ASP A 358 -19.35 14.09 5.74
N ASP A 359 -20.27 14.78 5.07
CA ASP A 359 -21.11 15.82 5.68
C ASP A 359 -22.23 15.20 6.56
N ALA A 360 -22.54 13.92 6.33
CA ALA A 360 -23.62 13.21 7.01
C ALA A 360 -23.22 12.84 8.45
N GLU A 361 -24.14 13.08 9.39
CA GLU A 361 -24.03 12.56 10.75
C GLU A 361 -23.99 11.02 10.73
N VAL A 362 -23.34 10.43 11.74
CA VAL A 362 -23.27 8.98 11.92
C VAL A 362 -24.68 8.45 12.18
N GLU A 363 -25.28 7.79 11.18
CA GLU A 363 -26.54 7.08 11.34
C GLU A 363 -26.27 5.59 11.62
N PRO A 364 -26.54 5.09 12.84
CA PRO A 364 -26.44 3.67 13.15
C PRO A 364 -27.35 2.84 12.25
N LEU A 365 -26.82 1.75 11.68
CA LEU A 365 -27.61 0.79 10.92
C LEU A 365 -28.46 -0.10 11.84
N VAL A 366 -27.99 -0.29 13.09
CA VAL A 366 -28.71 -1.03 14.14
C VAL A 366 -28.65 -0.28 15.46
N ARG A 367 -29.61 -0.54 16.34
CA ARG A 367 -29.58 0.03 17.69
C ARG A 367 -28.53 -0.66 18.55
N CYS A 368 -27.40 0.00 18.74
CA CYS A 368 -26.40 -0.41 19.73
C CYS A 368 -26.72 0.24 21.07
N ARG A 369 -26.69 -0.55 22.15
CA ARG A 369 -27.06 -0.13 23.51
C ARG A 369 -25.84 0.24 24.33
#